data_AF-A0A2A3MH65-F1
#
_entry.id   AF-A0A2A3MH65-F1
#
_cell.length_a   1.000
_cell.length_b   1.000
_cell.length_c   1.000
_cell.angle_alpha   90.00
_cell.angle_beta   90.00
_cell.angle_gamma   90.00
#
_symmetry.space_group_name_H-M   'P 1'
#
loop_
_entity.id
_entity.type
_entity.pdbx_description
1 polymer ?
#
loop_
_entity_poly.entity_id
_entity_poly.type
_entity_poly.pdbx_seq_one_letter_code
_entity_poly.pdbx_strand_id
1 'polypeptide(L)'
;MSFFNDIEHLLYAVSRLFLAPVMLLIALALAYALVTLGAFAVEAWQRSRNRHQAALLQQATAADGSPVASDDLELWIMRRLEWLRVVSRTAPMLGLIATMIPMGPALLALGNNDAQAVGRNMVAAFSAVILALLAASLCYFMLTVRRRWLLEDLRQLEQQRARAEAS
;
A
#
# COMPACT_ATOMS: atom_id res chain seq x y z
N MET A 1 35.51 -24.96 12.37
CA MET A 1 35.36 -23.57 12.83
C MET A 1 35.42 -22.55 11.69
N SER A 2 36.33 -22.66 10.69
CA SER A 2 36.35 -21.77 9.50
C SER A 2 35.02 -21.76 8.72
N PHE A 3 34.53 -22.93 8.31
CA PHE A 3 33.33 -23.06 7.48
C PHE A 3 32.07 -22.38 8.07
N PHE A 4 31.91 -22.42 9.40
CA PHE A 4 30.77 -21.79 10.06
C PHE A 4 30.88 -20.26 10.05
N ASN A 5 32.11 -19.74 10.23
CA ASN A 5 32.40 -18.31 10.14
C ASN A 5 32.25 -17.78 8.70
N ASP A 6 32.64 -18.59 7.71
CA ASP A 6 32.47 -18.27 6.29
C ASP A 6 30.97 -18.18 5.91
N ILE A 7 30.14 -19.10 6.40
CA ILE A 7 28.68 -19.05 6.23
C ILE A 7 28.07 -17.83 6.90
N GLU A 8 28.50 -17.51 8.12
CA GLU A 8 28.02 -16.34 8.86
C GLU A 8 28.33 -15.03 8.12
N HIS A 9 29.55 -14.86 7.60
CA HIS A 9 29.91 -13.72 6.75
C HIS A 9 29.08 -13.65 5.47
N LEU A 10 28.83 -14.79 4.81
CA LEU A 10 28.01 -14.86 3.60
C LEU A 10 26.56 -14.45 3.91
N LEU A 11 26.01 -14.93 5.02
CA LEU A 11 24.65 -14.59 5.47
C LEU A 11 24.51 -13.09 5.78
N TYR A 12 25.52 -12.48 6.43
CA TYR A 12 25.53 -11.03 6.66
C TYR A 12 25.62 -10.24 5.36
N ALA A 13 26.49 -10.64 4.43
CA ALA A 13 26.66 -9.96 3.15
C ALA A 13 25.36 -10.00 2.31
N VAL A 14 24.71 -11.17 2.27
CA VAL A 14 23.44 -11.36 1.57
C VAL A 14 22.33 -10.55 2.24
N SER A 15 22.18 -10.60 3.57
CA SER A 15 21.15 -9.85 4.28
C SER A 15 21.28 -8.35 4.07
N ARG A 16 22.52 -7.83 4.06
CA ARG A 16 22.80 -6.42 3.80
C ARG A 16 22.44 -5.99 2.38
N LEU A 17 22.61 -6.88 1.40
CA LEU A 17 22.18 -6.64 0.01
C LEU A 17 20.66 -6.42 -0.07
N PHE A 18 19.87 -7.10 0.77
CA PHE A 18 18.41 -6.93 0.84
C PHE A 18 17.94 -5.67 1.57
N LEU A 19 18.80 -4.99 2.33
CA LEU A 19 18.41 -3.76 3.04
C LEU A 19 18.06 -2.63 2.05
N ALA A 20 18.90 -2.41 1.05
CA ALA A 20 18.69 -1.37 0.04
C ALA A 20 17.37 -1.53 -0.74
N PRO A 21 17.01 -2.70 -1.30
CA PRO A 21 15.74 -2.88 -1.98
C PRO A 21 14.54 -2.77 -1.03
N VAL A 22 14.65 -3.24 0.22
CA VAL A 22 13.57 -3.07 1.22
C VAL A 22 13.32 -1.59 1.52
N MET A 23 14.38 -0.81 1.75
CA MET A 23 14.28 0.63 1.97
C MET A 23 13.67 1.35 0.76
N LEU A 24 14.07 0.96 -0.46
CA LEU A 24 13.51 1.51 -1.69
C LEU A 24 12.01 1.18 -1.82
N LEU A 25 11.60 -0.06 -1.52
CA LEU A 25 10.19 -0.46 -1.54
C LEU A 25 9.36 0.31 -0.50
N ILE A 26 9.91 0.55 0.70
CA ILE A 26 9.25 1.38 1.73
C ILE A 26 9.09 2.82 1.22
N ALA A 27 10.14 3.40 0.62
CA ALA A 27 10.08 4.74 0.05
C ALA A 27 9.06 4.84 -1.09
N LEU A 28 9.01 3.85 -1.99
CA LEU A 28 8.00 3.77 -3.06
C LEU A 28 6.59 3.61 -2.50
N ALA A 29 6.39 2.76 -1.50
CA ALA A 29 5.09 2.59 -0.84
C ALA A 29 4.61 3.90 -0.20
N LEU A 30 5.51 4.64 0.45
CA LEU A 30 5.21 5.95 1.02
C LEU A 30 4.88 6.98 -0.07
N ALA A 31 5.68 7.07 -1.13
CA ALA A 31 5.41 7.96 -2.26
C ALA A 31 4.06 7.66 -2.90
N TYR A 32 3.75 6.38 -3.13
CA TYR A 32 2.45 5.93 -3.61
C TYR A 32 1.31 6.33 -2.66
N ALA A 33 1.48 6.14 -1.35
CA ALA A 33 0.49 6.55 -0.35
C ALA A 33 0.23 8.07 -0.41
N LEU A 34 1.26 8.89 -0.55
CA LEU A 34 1.13 10.35 -0.65
C LEU A 34 0.42 10.79 -1.95
N VAL A 35 0.81 10.23 -3.08
CA VAL A 35 0.18 10.54 -4.39
C VAL A 35 -1.29 10.15 -4.37
N THR A 36 -1.59 8.94 -3.90
CA THR A 36 -2.97 8.47 -3.82
C THR A 36 -3.77 9.29 -2.81
N LEU A 37 -3.18 9.73 -1.70
CA LEU A 37 -3.84 10.57 -0.69
C LEU A 37 -4.23 11.92 -1.29
N GLY A 38 -3.35 12.54 -2.07
CA GLY A 38 -3.65 13.77 -2.80
C GLY A 38 -4.80 13.59 -3.78
N ALA A 39 -4.76 12.53 -4.61
CA ALA A 39 -5.84 12.22 -5.54
C ALA A 39 -7.18 11.95 -4.80
N PHE A 40 -7.12 11.23 -3.68
CA PHE A 40 -8.28 10.95 -2.85
C PHE A 40 -8.85 12.21 -2.19
N ALA A 41 -8.01 13.14 -1.73
CA ALA A 41 -8.47 14.40 -1.14
C ALA A 41 -9.22 15.26 -2.17
N VAL A 42 -8.72 15.30 -3.41
CA VAL A 42 -9.40 15.98 -4.52
C VAL A 42 -10.73 15.29 -4.84
N GLU A 43 -10.76 13.97 -4.94
CA GLU A 43 -11.97 13.17 -5.17
C GLU A 43 -13.02 13.38 -4.04
N ALA A 44 -12.57 13.36 -2.79
CA ALA A 44 -13.39 13.61 -1.61
C ALA A 44 -14.03 15.00 -1.64
N TRP A 45 -13.25 16.01 -2.00
CA TRP A 45 -13.71 17.39 -2.09
C TRP A 45 -14.68 17.60 -3.26
N GLN A 46 -14.45 16.95 -4.40
CA GLN A 46 -15.37 17.00 -5.53
C GLN A 46 -16.69 16.26 -5.25
N ARG A 47 -16.64 15.16 -4.48
CA ARG A 47 -17.83 14.41 -4.05
C ARG A 47 -18.66 15.21 -3.05
N SER A 48 -18.04 15.94 -2.11
CA SER A 48 -18.78 16.84 -1.19
C SER A 48 -19.39 18.05 -1.89
N ARG A 49 -18.94 18.37 -3.12
CA ARG A 49 -19.51 19.41 -3.99
C ARG A 49 -20.47 18.89 -5.07
N ASN A 50 -21.00 17.67 -4.90
CA ASN A 50 -22.16 17.10 -5.59
C ASN A 50 -22.00 16.86 -7.12
N ARG A 51 -20.77 16.64 -7.62
CA ARG A 51 -20.49 16.59 -9.08
C ARG A 51 -19.90 15.27 -9.58
N HIS A 52 -20.00 14.20 -8.78
CA HIS A 52 -19.23 12.95 -8.98
C HIS A 52 -20.05 11.72 -9.43
N GLN A 53 -21.32 11.87 -9.81
CA GLN A 53 -22.05 10.77 -10.46
C GLN A 53 -21.45 10.40 -11.84
N ALA A 54 -20.58 11.23 -12.42
CA ALA A 54 -20.13 11.10 -13.81
C ALA A 54 -19.15 9.95 -14.09
N ALA A 55 -18.33 9.50 -13.13
CA ALA A 55 -17.24 8.57 -13.44
C ALA A 55 -17.71 7.12 -13.70
N LEU A 56 -18.75 6.66 -13.00
CA LEU A 56 -19.33 5.34 -13.25
C LEU A 56 -20.38 5.38 -14.37
N LEU A 57 -21.13 6.50 -14.51
CA LEU A 57 -22.08 6.69 -15.62
C LEU A 57 -21.39 6.76 -17.00
N GLN A 58 -20.20 7.36 -17.09
CA GLN A 58 -19.43 7.40 -18.36
C GLN A 58 -18.82 6.06 -18.77
N GLN A 59 -18.74 5.10 -17.84
CA GLN A 59 -18.12 3.79 -18.10
C GLN A 59 -19.13 2.63 -18.08
N ALA A 60 -20.34 2.88 -17.57
CA ALA A 60 -21.50 1.99 -17.70
C ALA A 60 -22.10 1.98 -19.12
N THR A 61 -21.63 2.84 -20.01
CA THR A 61 -21.93 2.81 -21.45
C THR A 61 -20.82 2.03 -22.16
N ALA A 62 -21.08 0.77 -22.50
CA ALA A 62 -20.24 0.05 -23.44
C ALA A 62 -20.25 0.79 -24.80
N ALA A 63 -19.18 0.63 -25.59
CA ALA A 63 -19.09 1.20 -26.94
C ALA A 63 -20.25 0.77 -27.89
N ASP A 64 -21.02 -0.23 -27.47
CA ASP A 64 -22.13 -0.85 -28.21
C ASP A 64 -23.52 -0.48 -27.66
N GLY A 65 -23.61 0.45 -26.69
CA GLY A 65 -24.89 0.91 -26.13
C GLY A 65 -25.63 -0.09 -25.24
N SER A 66 -25.10 -1.30 -25.05
CA SER A 66 -25.62 -2.29 -24.11
C SER A 66 -25.18 -1.97 -22.66
N PRO A 67 -26.04 -2.22 -21.66
CA PRO A 67 -25.69 -2.03 -20.27
C PRO A 67 -24.57 -3.01 -19.89
N VAL A 68 -23.42 -2.50 -19.44
CA VAL A 68 -22.34 -3.33 -18.88
C VAL A 68 -22.90 -4.18 -17.74
N ALA A 69 -22.65 -5.49 -17.78
CA ALA A 69 -23.12 -6.45 -16.77
C ALA A 69 -22.63 -6.05 -15.37
N SER A 70 -23.46 -6.24 -14.34
CA SER A 70 -23.10 -5.83 -12.96
C SER A 70 -21.80 -6.51 -12.49
N ASP A 71 -21.62 -7.78 -12.87
CA ASP A 71 -20.44 -8.59 -12.56
C ASP A 71 -19.13 -7.96 -13.10
N ASP A 72 -19.15 -7.38 -14.30
CA ASP A 72 -17.97 -6.72 -14.89
C ASP A 72 -17.57 -5.46 -14.11
N LEU A 73 -18.58 -4.74 -13.58
CA LEU A 73 -18.36 -3.53 -12.78
C LEU A 73 -17.80 -3.89 -11.40
N GLU A 74 -18.28 -4.96 -10.77
CA GLU A 74 -17.72 -5.48 -9.53
C GLU A 74 -16.26 -5.90 -9.71
N LEU A 75 -15.94 -6.63 -10.79
CA LEU A 75 -14.57 -7.05 -11.09
C LEU A 75 -13.63 -5.85 -11.28
N TRP A 76 -14.10 -4.79 -11.94
CA TRP A 76 -13.33 -3.55 -12.09
C TRP A 76 -13.07 -2.86 -10.76
N ILE A 77 -14.07 -2.77 -9.87
CA ILE A 77 -13.93 -2.21 -8.52
C ILE A 77 -12.87 -3.01 -7.74
N MET A 78 -12.92 -4.34 -7.81
CA MET A 78 -11.94 -5.20 -7.14
C MET A 78 -10.51 -4.94 -7.63
N ARG A 79 -10.29 -4.90 -8.94
CA ARG A 79 -8.97 -4.60 -9.55
C ARG A 79 -8.44 -3.23 -9.14
N ARG A 80 -9.31 -2.21 -9.07
CA ARG A 80 -8.90 -0.85 -8.68
C ARG A 80 -8.46 -0.75 -7.21
N LEU A 81 -9.05 -1.56 -6.32
CA LEU A 81 -8.72 -1.57 -4.89
C LEU A 81 -7.53 -2.48 -4.55
N GLU A 82 -7.13 -3.35 -5.47
CA GLU A 82 -6.09 -4.35 -5.27
C GLU A 82 -4.76 -3.71 -4.87
N TRP A 83 -4.32 -2.68 -5.59
CA TRP A 83 -3.05 -1.99 -5.27
C TRP A 83 -3.03 -1.39 -3.87
N LEU A 84 -4.11 -0.74 -3.43
CA LEU A 84 -4.21 -0.19 -2.08
C LEU A 84 -4.19 -1.32 -1.03
N ARG A 85 -4.78 -2.47 -1.34
CA ARG A 85 -4.80 -3.66 -0.47
C ARG A 85 -3.43 -4.29 -0.35
N VAL A 86 -2.73 -4.44 -1.47
CA VAL A 86 -1.38 -5.00 -1.50
C VAL A 86 -0.46 -4.12 -0.68
N VAL A 87 -0.38 -2.82 -0.98
CA VAL A 87 0.52 -1.89 -0.27
C VAL A 87 0.21 -1.82 1.23
N SER A 88 -1.07 -1.74 1.63
CA SER A 88 -1.43 -1.69 3.05
C SER A 88 -1.06 -2.94 3.85
N ARG A 89 -0.97 -4.11 3.19
CA ARG A 89 -0.58 -5.37 3.84
C ARG A 89 0.91 -5.66 3.76
N THR A 90 1.56 -5.32 2.66
CA THR A 90 2.98 -5.63 2.44
C THR A 90 3.90 -4.61 3.08
N ALA A 91 3.52 -3.33 3.16
CA ALA A 91 4.37 -2.29 3.76
C ALA A 91 4.73 -2.57 5.23
N PRO A 92 3.81 -2.97 6.15
CA PRO A 92 4.20 -3.33 7.52
C PRO A 92 5.18 -4.51 7.58
N MET A 93 5.02 -5.50 6.70
CA MET A 93 5.93 -6.64 6.60
C MET A 93 7.33 -6.21 6.15
N LEU A 94 7.42 -5.29 5.19
CA LEU A 94 8.70 -4.69 4.78
C LEU A 94 9.36 -3.92 5.94
N GLY A 95 8.56 -3.20 6.74
CA GLY A 95 9.04 -2.54 7.95
C GLY A 95 9.64 -3.53 8.97
N LEU A 96 9.00 -4.67 9.19
CA LEU A 96 9.54 -5.73 10.06
C LEU A 96 10.87 -6.29 9.53
N ILE A 97 10.97 -6.53 8.21
CA ILE A 97 12.24 -6.98 7.60
C ILE A 97 13.34 -5.93 7.79
N ALA A 98 13.01 -4.63 7.65
CA ALA A 98 13.95 -3.54 7.81
C ALA A 98 14.55 -3.44 9.22
N THR A 99 13.90 -3.96 10.27
CA THR A 99 14.48 -4.00 11.62
C THR A 99 15.30 -5.24 11.90
N MET A 100 14.97 -6.36 11.27
CA MET A 100 15.66 -7.63 11.50
C MET A 100 17.04 -7.67 10.83
N ILE A 101 17.20 -7.04 9.66
CA ILE A 101 18.49 -7.02 8.93
C ILE A 101 19.63 -6.32 9.72
N PRO A 102 19.46 -5.09 10.25
CA PRO A 102 20.53 -4.39 10.96
C PRO A 102 20.79 -4.89 12.38
N MET A 103 19.97 -5.79 12.93
CA MET A 103 20.14 -6.28 14.30
C MET A 103 21.46 -7.06 14.48
N GLY A 104 21.87 -7.87 13.51
CA GLY A 104 23.14 -8.59 13.56
C GLY A 104 24.36 -7.66 13.70
N PRO A 105 24.55 -6.69 12.78
CA PRO A 105 25.57 -5.66 12.92
C PRO A 105 25.51 -4.87 14.23
N ALA A 106 24.30 -4.59 14.73
CA ALA A 106 24.13 -3.88 16.01
C ALA A 106 24.58 -4.71 17.20
N LEU A 107 24.27 -6.01 17.26
CA LEU A 107 24.71 -6.90 18.34
C LEU A 107 26.24 -7.10 18.32
N LEU A 108 26.84 -7.20 17.14
CA LEU A 108 28.31 -7.25 16.99
C LEU A 108 28.97 -5.95 17.46
N ALA A 109 28.40 -4.79 17.12
CA ALA A 109 28.90 -3.50 17.58
C ALA A 109 28.83 -3.35 19.12
N LEU A 110 27.77 -3.89 19.73
CA LEU A 110 27.62 -3.91 21.19
C LEU A 110 28.71 -4.76 21.85
N GLY A 111 29.04 -5.93 21.29
CA GLY A 111 30.14 -6.77 21.76
C GLY A 111 31.51 -6.07 21.72
N ASN A 112 31.68 -5.12 20.80
CA ASN A 112 32.89 -4.30 20.66
C ASN A 112 32.85 -2.99 21.48
N ASN A 113 31.86 -2.82 22.36
CA ASN A 113 31.66 -1.60 23.16
C ASN A 113 31.48 -0.31 22.31
N ASP A 114 31.01 -0.43 21.06
CA ASP A 114 30.71 0.69 20.16
C ASP A 114 29.22 1.07 20.24
N ALA A 115 28.85 1.77 21.30
CA ALA A 115 27.48 2.23 21.52
C ALA A 115 27.00 3.21 20.42
N GLN A 116 27.91 3.91 19.75
CA GLN A 116 27.54 4.89 18.71
C GLN A 116 27.07 4.18 17.44
N ALA A 117 27.75 3.11 17.03
CA ALA A 117 27.33 2.29 15.89
C ALA A 117 25.99 1.59 16.14
N VAL A 118 25.73 1.13 17.36
CA VAL A 118 24.42 0.58 17.75
C VAL A 118 23.31 1.62 17.54
N GLY A 119 23.50 2.83 18.06
CA GLY A 119 22.53 3.91 17.93
C GLY A 119 22.20 4.26 16.47
N ARG A 120 23.20 4.37 15.60
CA ARG A 120 22.97 4.67 14.16
C ARG A 120 22.14 3.60 13.46
N ASN A 121 22.43 2.32 13.71
CA ASN A 121 21.67 1.21 13.13
C ASN A 121 20.24 1.16 13.65
N MET A 122 20.01 1.42 14.94
CA MET A 122 18.66 1.47 15.53
C MET A 122 17.83 2.62 14.98
N VAL A 123 18.40 3.82 14.85
CA VAL A 123 17.67 4.98 14.30
C VAL A 123 17.20 4.69 12.87
N ALA A 124 18.09 4.18 12.01
CA ALA A 124 17.73 3.83 10.65
C ALA A 124 16.62 2.76 10.59
N ALA A 125 16.73 1.71 11.42
CA ALA A 125 15.76 0.62 11.50
C ALA A 125 14.37 1.12 11.94
N PHE A 126 14.28 1.91 13.01
CA PHE A 126 13.00 2.41 13.51
C PHE A 126 12.37 3.43 12.58
N SER A 127 13.16 4.32 11.97
CA SER A 127 12.64 5.25 10.97
C SER A 127 12.00 4.52 9.80
N ALA A 128 12.62 3.45 9.30
CA ALA A 128 12.06 2.63 8.22
C ALA A 128 10.69 2.03 8.59
N VAL A 129 10.54 1.51 9.82
CA VAL A 129 9.26 0.99 10.32
C VAL A 129 8.20 2.07 10.40
N ILE A 130 8.54 3.23 10.97
CA ILE A 130 7.59 4.33 11.11
C ILE A 130 7.06 4.75 9.73
N LEU A 131 7.94 4.91 8.75
CA LEU A 131 7.56 5.25 7.38
C LEU A 131 6.69 4.17 6.72
N ALA A 132 7.06 2.90 6.91
CA ALA A 132 6.31 1.76 6.37
C ALA A 132 4.90 1.66 6.96
N LEU A 133 4.76 1.81 8.28
CA LEU A 133 3.47 1.81 8.97
C LEU A 133 2.62 3.02 8.61
N LEU A 134 3.23 4.19 8.44
CA LEU A 134 2.53 5.40 7.99
C LEU A 134 1.96 5.20 6.58
N ALA A 135 2.77 4.70 5.64
CA ALA A 135 2.32 4.39 4.28
C ALA A 135 1.17 3.36 4.27
N ALA A 136 1.32 2.29 5.07
CA ALA A 136 0.32 1.24 5.20
C ALA A 136 -1.01 1.78 5.75
N SER A 137 -0.94 2.61 6.79
CA SER A 137 -2.10 3.16 7.48
C SER A 137 -2.89 4.11 6.59
N LEU A 138 -2.19 4.97 5.82
CA LEU A 138 -2.81 5.84 4.82
C LEU A 138 -3.51 5.03 3.72
N CYS A 139 -2.81 4.05 3.14
CA CYS A 139 -3.39 3.18 2.12
C CYS A 139 -4.62 2.42 2.62
N TYR A 140 -4.57 1.89 3.85
CA TYR A 140 -5.68 1.17 4.47
C TYR A 140 -6.89 2.08 4.72
N PHE A 141 -6.65 3.29 5.23
CA PHE A 141 -7.71 4.28 5.44
C PHE A 141 -8.41 4.60 4.12
N MET A 142 -7.65 4.88 3.07
CA MET A 142 -8.20 5.23 1.76
C MET A 142 -8.90 4.05 1.08
N LEU A 143 -8.37 2.82 1.24
CA LEU A 143 -9.04 1.61 0.78
C LEU A 143 -10.42 1.46 1.41
N THR A 144 -10.52 1.72 2.72
CA THR A 144 -11.78 1.60 3.46
C THR A 144 -12.80 2.61 2.95
N VAL A 145 -12.40 3.86 2.75
CA VAL A 145 -13.32 4.90 2.27
C VAL A 145 -13.71 4.69 0.80
N ARG A 146 -12.74 4.42 -0.10
CA ARG A 146 -13.01 4.17 -1.52
C ARG A 146 -13.90 2.94 -1.74
N ARG A 147 -13.69 1.87 -0.96
CA ARG A 147 -14.56 0.70 -1.00
C ARG A 147 -15.99 1.06 -0.69
N ARG A 148 -16.21 1.88 0.34
CA ARG A 148 -17.56 2.31 0.72
C ARG A 148 -18.23 3.10 -0.38
N TRP A 149 -17.52 4.09 -0.94
CA TRP A 149 -18.04 4.93 -2.03
C TRP A 149 -18.38 4.15 -3.29
N LEU A 150 -17.50 3.25 -3.75
CA LEU A 150 -17.74 2.46 -4.97
C LEU A 150 -18.91 1.49 -4.82
N LEU A 151 -19.10 0.89 -3.62
CA LEU A 151 -20.24 0.02 -3.34
C LEU A 151 -21.56 0.80 -3.23
N GLU A 152 -21.53 2.00 -2.64
CA GLU A 152 -22.68 2.91 -2.63
C GLU A 152 -23.09 3.27 -4.07
N ASP A 153 -22.12 3.59 -4.93
CA ASP A 153 -22.38 3.98 -6.31
C ASP A 153 -22.88 2.80 -7.17
N LEU A 154 -22.35 1.58 -6.98
CA LEU A 154 -22.84 0.37 -7.66
C LEU A 154 -24.31 0.11 -7.35
N ARG A 155 -24.70 0.18 -6.06
CA ARG A 155 -26.09 -0.02 -5.64
C ARG A 155 -27.04 1.03 -6.22
N GLN A 156 -26.60 2.29 -6.30
CA GLN A 156 -27.42 3.35 -6.91
C GLN A 156 -27.67 3.08 -8.40
N LEU A 157 -26.67 2.59 -9.12
CA LEU A 157 -26.80 2.24 -10.55
C LEU A 157 -27.74 1.04 -10.75
N GLU A 158 -27.62 -0.01 -9.94
CA GLU A 158 -28.52 -1.17 -10.00
C GLU A 158 -29.98 -0.75 -9.74
N GLN A 159 -30.21 0.09 -8.73
CA GLN A 159 -31.55 0.61 -8.43
C GLN A 159 -32.13 1.49 -9.55
N GLN A 160 -31.30 2.33 -10.19
CA GLN A 160 -31.73 3.14 -11.32
C GLN A 160 -32.09 2.28 -12.54
N ARG A 161 -31.29 1.25 -12.84
CA ARG A 161 -31.57 0.29 -13.92
C ARG A 161 -32.87 -0.48 -13.69
N ALA A 162 -33.06 -1.02 -12.49
CA ALA A 162 -34.27 -1.75 -12.12
C ALA A 162 -35.54 -0.88 -12.24
N ARG A 163 -35.43 0.44 -11.99
CA ARG A 163 -36.54 1.39 -12.19
C ARG A 163 -36.82 1.68 -13.66
N ALA A 164 -35.79 1.77 -14.50
CA ALA A 164 -35.93 2.03 -15.94
C ALA A 164 -36.52 0.84 -16.70
N GLU A 165 -36.25 -0.40 -16.26
CA GLU A 165 -36.87 -1.62 -16.83
C GLU A 165 -38.35 -1.78 -16.43
N ALA A 166 -38.78 -1.12 -15.34
CA ALA A 166 -40.15 -1.19 -14.83
C ALA A 166 -41.08 -0.08 -15.38
N SER A 167 -40.54 0.89 -16.12
CA SER A 167 -41.27 2.02 -16.72
C SER A 167 -41.45 1.86 -18.23
#